data_AF-A0A3M2BAL9-F1
#
_entry.id   AF-A0A3M2BAL9-F1
#
_cell.length_a   1.000
_cell.length_b   1.000
_cell.length_c   1.000
_cell.angle_alpha   90.00
_cell.angle_beta   90.00
_cell.angle_gamma   90.00
#
_symmetry.space_group_name_H-M   'P 1'
#
loop_
_entity.id
_entity.type
_entity.pdbx_description
1 polymer ?
#
loop_
_entity_poly.entity_id
_entity_poly.type
_entity_poly.pdbx_seq_one_letter_code
_entity_poly.pdbx_strand_id
1 'polypeptide(L)'
;MKPKVKPRQILLSKRANVFYLEHVRVVQKDNRIVYLTDTGEDVERYFNIPERNTAFVLLGKGTSITDAAARRMAESNVLVGFCGSGGSPLLSTVDHVFLTPKSEYRPTEYMQAWVKAWFDESTRLDMAKSLLRKRVDWTMESWDANRELLQKGIRIDDRLARSFCAQIEAAGDTQSLLLAEARWAKALYARLANGTGMDGFVREEGKGARESQEDVANGFIDHGNYIAYGYAAVVLNGLGISFSLPLLHGKTRRGALVFDVADLVKDAYVMPLAFLMAEQGRTQQEFRTELIELCQGKEILDKVFTFVAGLVG
;
A
#
# COMPACT_ATOMS: atom_id res chain seq x y z
N MET A 1 38.05 23.21 -0.97
CA MET A 1 37.20 22.06 -1.34
C MET A 1 35.84 22.64 -1.75
N LYS A 2 35.45 22.59 -3.04
CA LYS A 2 34.15 23.17 -3.47
C LYS A 2 33.03 22.40 -2.76
N PRO A 3 32.05 23.06 -2.11
CA PRO A 3 30.93 22.37 -1.52
C PRO A 3 30.21 21.58 -2.63
N LYS A 4 30.13 20.26 -2.49
CA LYS A 4 29.28 19.44 -3.36
C LYS A 4 27.86 19.96 -3.19
N VAL A 5 27.34 20.65 -4.20
CA VAL A 5 25.93 21.01 -4.28
C VAL A 5 25.15 19.71 -4.16
N LYS A 6 24.49 19.49 -3.03
CA LYS A 6 23.56 18.36 -2.89
C LYS A 6 22.49 18.59 -3.96
N PRO A 7 22.38 17.72 -4.97
CA PRO A 7 21.36 17.88 -6.00
C PRO A 7 19.98 17.89 -5.33
N ARG A 8 19.09 18.73 -5.85
CA ARG A 8 17.74 18.94 -5.32
C ARG A 8 17.06 17.58 -5.11
N GLN A 9 16.71 17.28 -3.87
CA GLN A 9 16.01 16.04 -3.53
C GLN A 9 14.63 16.10 -4.20
N ILE A 10 14.27 15.05 -4.95
CA ILE A 10 12.91 14.90 -5.49
C ILE A 10 11.97 14.86 -4.29
N LEU A 11 10.88 15.66 -4.34
CA LEU A 11 9.83 15.65 -3.33
C LEU A 11 9.36 14.21 -3.13
N LEU A 12 9.18 13.79 -1.89
CA LEU A 12 8.84 12.39 -1.57
C LEU A 12 7.60 11.94 -2.35
N SER A 13 6.57 12.79 -2.48
CA SER A 13 5.33 12.50 -3.22
C SER A 13 5.52 12.36 -4.74
N LYS A 14 6.63 12.83 -5.30
CA LYS A 14 6.95 12.78 -6.73
C LYS A 14 7.99 11.72 -7.10
N ARG A 15 8.37 10.87 -6.15
CA ARG A 15 9.24 9.72 -6.43
C ARG A 15 8.48 8.66 -7.19
N ALA A 16 9.05 8.22 -8.30
CA ALA A 16 8.40 7.23 -9.15
C ALA A 16 8.65 5.80 -8.66
N ASN A 17 9.86 5.47 -8.21
CA ASN A 17 10.27 4.07 -8.11
C ASN A 17 9.77 3.40 -6.82
N VAL A 18 9.22 2.20 -7.00
CA VAL A 18 8.83 1.28 -5.94
C VAL A 18 9.42 -0.08 -6.30
N PHE A 19 10.06 -0.74 -5.34
CA PHE A 19 10.63 -2.07 -5.57
C PHE A 19 9.96 -3.10 -4.66
N TYR A 20 9.62 -4.25 -5.24
CA TYR A 20 9.31 -5.46 -4.49
C TYR A 20 10.33 -6.53 -4.93
N LEU A 21 11.18 -6.96 -4.00
CA LEU A 21 12.31 -7.84 -4.28
C LEU A 21 12.19 -9.16 -3.53
N GLU A 22 12.55 -10.26 -4.17
CA GLU A 22 12.59 -11.62 -3.61
C GLU A 22 13.88 -12.29 -4.06
N HIS A 23 14.45 -13.17 -3.22
CA HIS A 23 15.67 -13.91 -3.53
C HIS A 23 16.84 -12.99 -3.92
N VAL A 24 17.03 -11.91 -3.16
CA VAL A 24 18.10 -10.94 -3.40
C VAL A 24 18.87 -10.56 -2.14
N ARG A 25 20.14 -10.18 -2.32
CA ARG A 25 20.93 -9.48 -1.30
C ARG A 25 21.03 -8.01 -1.66
N VAL A 26 20.58 -7.13 -0.78
CA VAL A 26 20.67 -5.67 -0.97
C VAL A 26 21.90 -5.14 -0.24
N VAL A 27 22.84 -4.58 -0.99
CA VAL A 27 24.14 -4.10 -0.47
C VAL A 27 24.47 -2.71 -1.01
N GLN A 28 25.40 -2.02 -0.34
CA GLN A 28 26.05 -0.84 -0.89
C GLN A 28 27.33 -1.26 -1.63
N LYS A 29 27.45 -0.89 -2.90
CA LYS A 29 28.65 -1.10 -3.73
C LYS A 29 29.00 0.21 -4.44
N ASP A 30 30.25 0.66 -4.34
CA ASP A 30 30.75 1.89 -4.99
C ASP A 30 29.86 3.13 -4.79
N ASN A 31 29.38 3.35 -3.56
CA ASN A 31 28.44 4.41 -3.24
C ASN A 31 27.15 4.36 -4.07
N ARG A 32 26.65 3.16 -4.37
CA ARG A 32 25.34 2.92 -4.94
C ARG A 32 24.67 1.79 -4.17
N ILE A 33 23.35 1.80 -4.19
CA ILE A 33 22.56 0.72 -3.63
C ILE A 33 22.29 -0.26 -4.77
N VAL A 34 22.66 -1.52 -4.57
CA VAL A 34 22.45 -2.57 -5.57
C VAL A 34 21.79 -3.77 -4.91
N TYR A 35 20.98 -4.49 -5.68
CA TYR A 35 20.52 -5.82 -5.30
C TYR A 35 21.16 -6.88 -6.20
N LEU A 36 21.55 -7.99 -5.58
CA LEU A 36 22.14 -9.15 -6.23
C LEU A 36 21.12 -10.27 -6.22
N THR A 37 20.82 -10.83 -7.39
CA THR A 37 19.92 -11.99 -7.49
C THR A 37 20.65 -13.25 -7.09
N ASP A 38 20.06 -14.03 -6.19
CA ASP A 38 20.55 -15.34 -5.79
C ASP A 38 19.97 -16.41 -6.71
N THR A 39 20.50 -16.49 -7.94
CA THR A 39 20.04 -17.43 -8.97
C THR A 39 20.76 -18.78 -8.95
N GLY A 40 21.75 -18.96 -8.06
CA GLY A 40 22.62 -20.15 -8.07
C GLY A 40 23.52 -20.27 -9.31
N GLU A 41 23.56 -19.23 -10.17
CA GLU A 41 24.49 -19.13 -11.30
C GLU A 41 25.85 -18.59 -10.81
N ASP A 42 26.95 -18.99 -11.44
CA ASP A 42 28.32 -18.55 -11.08
C ASP A 42 28.54 -17.03 -11.23
N VAL A 43 27.62 -16.32 -11.91
CA VAL A 43 27.70 -14.88 -12.17
C VAL A 43 26.60 -14.12 -11.43
N GLU A 44 26.99 -13.38 -10.39
CA GLU A 44 26.11 -12.44 -9.71
C GLU A 44 25.70 -11.30 -10.64
N ARG A 45 24.40 -11.14 -10.90
CA ARG A 45 23.85 -9.98 -11.62
C ARG A 45 23.58 -8.84 -10.63
N TYR A 46 24.06 -7.65 -10.96
CA TYR A 46 23.91 -6.43 -10.16
C TYR A 46 22.87 -5.52 -10.79
N PHE A 47 21.88 -5.13 -10.01
CA PHE A 47 20.85 -4.18 -10.43
C PHE A 47 20.86 -2.96 -9.50
N ASN A 48 20.82 -1.77 -10.08
CA ASN A 48 20.91 -0.51 -9.34
C ASN A 48 19.54 -0.10 -8.78
N ILE A 49 19.50 0.31 -7.51
CA ILE A 49 18.35 0.98 -6.90
C ILE A 49 18.66 2.49 -6.87
N PRO A 50 18.04 3.31 -7.74
CA PRO A 50 18.26 4.76 -7.79
C PRO A 50 17.56 5.45 -6.60
N GLU A 51 18.23 5.46 -5.45
CA GLU A 51 17.68 5.77 -4.13
C GLU A 51 17.00 7.15 -4.02
N ARG A 52 17.41 8.12 -4.85
CA ARG A 52 16.81 9.46 -4.86
C ARG A 52 15.43 9.54 -5.50
N ASN A 53 15.11 8.59 -6.38
CA ASN A 53 13.79 8.49 -7.02
C ASN A 53 12.97 7.30 -6.49
N THR A 54 13.46 6.63 -5.45
CA THR A 54 12.76 5.48 -4.84
C THR A 54 11.95 5.91 -3.63
N ALA A 55 10.65 5.62 -3.61
CA ALA A 55 9.78 5.88 -2.47
C ALA A 55 10.01 4.82 -1.38
N PHE A 56 9.91 3.54 -1.75
CA PHE A 56 10.11 2.42 -0.83
C PHE A 56 10.61 1.16 -1.53
N VAL A 57 11.18 0.25 -0.72
CA VAL A 57 11.62 -1.09 -1.11
C VAL A 57 10.99 -2.11 -0.17
N LEU A 58 10.26 -3.06 -0.74
CA LEU A 58 9.71 -4.21 -0.05
C LEU A 58 10.61 -5.42 -0.27
N LEU A 59 11.06 -6.02 0.83
CA LEU A 59 11.95 -7.18 0.87
C LEU A 59 11.11 -8.40 1.25
N GLY A 60 10.83 -9.25 0.26
CA GLY A 60 10.06 -10.49 0.39
C GLY A 60 10.91 -11.69 0.80
N LYS A 61 10.48 -12.90 0.46
CA LYS A 61 11.21 -14.14 0.81
C LYS A 61 12.59 -14.20 0.17
N GLY A 62 13.55 -14.76 0.93
CA GLY A 62 14.92 -14.95 0.47
C GLY A 62 15.71 -13.66 0.34
N THR A 63 15.31 -12.61 1.06
CA THR A 63 16.00 -11.31 1.01
C THR A 63 16.89 -11.05 2.22
N SER A 64 17.92 -10.25 2.01
CA SER A 64 18.69 -9.64 3.09
C SER A 64 19.13 -8.22 2.71
N ILE A 65 19.45 -7.41 3.72
CA ILE A 65 19.97 -6.05 3.54
C ILE A 65 21.13 -5.83 4.51
N THR A 66 22.20 -5.19 4.05
CA THR A 66 23.33 -4.81 4.92
C THR A 66 23.07 -3.48 5.62
N ASP A 67 23.73 -3.26 6.77
CA ASP A 67 23.69 -1.99 7.49
C ASP A 67 24.05 -0.80 6.58
N ALA A 68 25.12 -0.92 5.79
CA ALA A 68 25.56 0.13 4.86
C ALA A 68 24.46 0.50 3.84
N ALA A 69 23.76 -0.50 3.29
CA ALA A 69 22.63 -0.26 2.40
C ALA A 69 21.46 0.41 3.13
N ALA A 70 21.08 -0.10 4.31
CA ALA A 70 19.99 0.44 5.12
C ALA A 70 20.25 1.91 5.53
N ARG A 71 21.48 2.22 5.96
CA ARG A 71 21.91 3.58 6.30
C ARG A 71 21.77 4.51 5.10
N ARG A 72 22.24 4.10 3.93
CA ARG A 72 22.15 4.92 2.71
C ARG A 72 20.71 5.13 2.23
N MET A 73 19.87 4.10 2.34
CA MET A 73 18.43 4.21 2.08
C MET A 73 17.80 5.23 3.03
N ALA A 74 18.13 5.18 4.32
CA ALA A 74 17.65 6.13 5.31
C ALA A 74 18.09 7.58 5.02
N GLU A 75 19.37 7.81 4.68
CA GLU A 75 19.88 9.12 4.23
C GLU A 75 19.14 9.65 2.99
N SER A 76 18.58 8.75 2.18
CA SER A 76 17.80 9.10 0.99
C SER A 76 16.29 9.10 1.24
N ASN A 77 15.82 8.96 2.47
CA ASN A 77 14.39 8.84 2.81
C ASN A 77 13.66 7.70 2.08
N VAL A 78 14.36 6.62 1.74
CA VAL A 78 13.73 5.40 1.18
C VAL A 78 13.23 4.55 2.33
N LEU A 79 11.93 4.25 2.34
CA LEU A 79 11.35 3.35 3.33
C LEU A 79 11.67 1.90 2.98
N VAL A 80 12.15 1.12 3.93
CA VAL A 80 12.45 -0.31 3.70
C VAL A 80 11.49 -1.14 4.52
N GLY A 81 10.70 -1.99 3.88
CA GLY A 81 9.80 -2.89 4.58
C GLY A 81 10.12 -4.35 4.30
N PHE A 82 10.06 -5.19 5.33
CA PHE A 82 10.02 -6.64 5.13
C PHE A 82 8.57 -7.06 4.96
N CYS A 83 8.32 -7.93 4.00
CA CYS A 83 6.96 -8.36 3.68
C CYS A 83 6.88 -9.86 3.45
N GLY A 84 5.67 -10.38 3.60
CA GLY A 84 5.33 -11.73 3.20
C GLY A 84 5.37 -11.89 1.68
N SER A 85 5.51 -13.14 1.21
CA SER A 85 5.44 -13.51 -0.22
C SER A 85 4.51 -14.70 -0.41
N GLY A 86 3.75 -14.73 -1.52
CA GLY A 86 3.08 -15.94 -1.98
C GLY A 86 2.14 -16.56 -0.95
N GLY A 87 1.41 -15.74 -0.19
CA GLY A 87 0.49 -16.20 0.86
C GLY A 87 1.16 -16.55 2.19
N SER A 88 2.46 -16.30 2.40
CA SER A 88 3.05 -16.34 3.74
C SER A 88 3.04 -14.93 4.34
N PRO A 89 2.14 -14.60 5.29
CA PRO A 89 2.16 -13.29 5.93
C PRO A 89 3.44 -13.09 6.72
N LEU A 90 3.84 -11.84 6.89
CA LEU A 90 4.95 -11.47 7.75
C LEU A 90 4.62 -11.80 9.23
N LEU A 91 5.23 -12.86 9.76
CA LEU A 91 4.93 -13.35 11.13
C LEU A 91 5.71 -12.61 12.23
N SER A 92 6.97 -12.26 11.97
CA SER A 92 7.81 -11.53 12.93
C SER A 92 8.92 -10.76 12.22
N THR A 93 9.22 -9.54 12.68
CA THR A 93 10.35 -8.70 12.21
C THR A 93 10.90 -7.89 13.38
N VAL A 94 12.14 -7.40 13.25
CA VAL A 94 12.74 -6.49 14.22
C VAL A 94 12.02 -5.14 14.14
N ASP A 95 11.12 -4.94 15.11
CA ASP A 95 10.27 -3.81 15.46
C ASP A 95 10.09 -2.63 14.49
N HIS A 96 9.72 -2.91 13.25
CA HIS A 96 8.67 -2.25 12.46
C HIS A 96 8.56 -3.02 11.13
N VAL A 97 7.34 -3.20 10.59
CA VAL A 97 7.18 -3.69 9.20
C VAL A 97 7.96 -2.83 8.22
N PHE A 98 8.20 -1.55 8.57
CA PHE A 98 8.98 -0.57 7.84
C PHE A 98 10.07 0.09 8.69
N LEU A 99 11.32 0.04 8.24
CA LEU A 99 12.43 0.82 8.79
C LEU A 99 12.26 2.29 8.40
N THR A 100 11.86 3.10 9.38
CA THR A 100 11.67 4.56 9.21
C THR A 100 13.01 5.28 9.36
N PRO A 101 13.39 6.16 8.41
CA PRO A 101 14.58 6.99 8.57
C PRO A 101 14.49 7.87 9.82
N LYS A 102 15.47 7.78 10.72
CA LYS A 102 15.48 8.51 12.01
C LYS A 102 16.34 9.78 12.01
N SER A 103 17.27 9.91 11.06
CA SER A 103 18.19 11.05 10.98
C SER A 103 17.62 12.28 10.24
N GLU A 104 16.42 12.16 9.70
CA GLU A 104 15.80 13.16 8.84
C GLU A 104 14.65 13.85 9.59
N TYR A 105 14.77 15.16 9.80
CA TYR A 105 13.73 15.96 10.46
C TYR A 105 12.43 15.91 9.65
N ARG A 106 11.31 15.71 10.36
CA ARG A 106 9.96 15.74 9.79
C ARG A 106 9.20 16.99 10.24
N PRO A 107 8.26 17.50 9.44
CA PRO A 107 7.30 18.49 9.91
C PRO A 107 6.59 17.93 11.16
N THR A 108 6.45 18.76 12.18
CA THR A 108 5.86 18.33 13.47
C THR A 108 4.41 18.76 13.61
N GLU A 109 3.98 19.74 12.82
CA GLU A 109 2.64 20.32 12.81
C GLU A 109 1.55 19.27 12.52
N TYR A 110 1.78 18.37 11.55
CA TYR A 110 0.82 17.32 11.22
C TYR A 110 0.64 16.34 12.38
N MET A 111 1.74 15.92 13.00
CA MET A 111 1.68 14.99 14.14
C MET A 111 1.04 15.65 15.37
N GLN A 112 1.34 16.93 15.62
CA GLN A 112 0.69 17.69 16.70
C GLN A 112 -0.82 17.81 16.47
N ALA A 113 -1.25 18.12 15.25
CA ALA A 113 -2.66 18.19 14.88
C ALA A 113 -3.33 16.81 14.95
N TRP A 114 -2.67 15.76 14.43
CA TRP A 114 -3.14 14.38 14.49
C TRP A 114 -3.38 13.92 15.92
N VAL A 115 -2.43 14.15 16.83
CA VAL A 115 -2.58 13.74 18.23
C VAL A 115 -3.73 14.48 18.92
N LYS A 116 -3.89 15.79 18.68
CA LYS A 116 -5.03 16.56 19.22
C LYS A 116 -6.36 15.98 18.76
N ALA A 117 -6.50 15.74 17.44
CA ALA A 117 -7.70 15.16 16.86
C ALA A 117 -7.94 13.71 17.30
N TRP A 118 -6.88 12.92 17.47
CA TRP A 118 -6.98 11.49 17.78
C TRP A 118 -7.46 11.21 19.21
N PHE A 119 -7.11 12.08 20.17
CA PHE A 119 -7.61 11.96 21.54
C PHE A 119 -9.05 12.42 21.71
N ASP A 120 -9.58 13.24 20.79
CA ASP A 120 -10.99 13.59 20.74
C ASP A 120 -11.78 12.52 19.96
N GLU A 121 -12.68 11.81 20.64
CA GLU A 121 -13.37 10.66 20.03
C GLU A 121 -14.29 11.07 18.86
N SER A 122 -14.96 12.21 18.98
CA SER A 122 -15.85 12.72 17.93
C SER A 122 -15.07 13.12 16.68
N THR A 123 -13.98 13.86 16.84
CA THR A 123 -13.10 14.28 15.76
C THR A 123 -12.45 13.08 15.10
N ARG A 124 -11.95 12.11 15.88
CA ARG A 124 -11.40 10.86 15.36
C ARG A 124 -12.42 10.07 14.54
N LEU A 125 -13.67 10.00 14.99
CA LEU A 125 -14.75 9.35 14.25
C LEU A 125 -15.05 10.09 12.94
N ASP A 126 -15.08 11.43 12.95
CA ASP A 126 -15.32 12.23 11.74
C ASP A 126 -14.18 12.12 10.73
N MET A 127 -12.93 12.00 11.19
CA MET A 127 -11.78 11.68 10.34
C MET A 127 -11.93 10.28 9.73
N ALA A 128 -12.35 9.28 10.51
CA ALA A 128 -12.62 7.93 10.01
C ALA A 128 -13.74 7.92 8.94
N LYS A 129 -14.83 8.67 9.16
CA LYS A 129 -15.89 8.86 8.16
C LYS A 129 -15.35 9.52 6.89
N SER A 130 -14.51 10.55 7.03
CA SER A 130 -13.90 11.25 5.90
C SER A 130 -12.98 10.34 5.08
N LEU A 131 -12.20 9.49 5.74
CA LEU A 131 -11.38 8.46 5.10
C LEU A 131 -12.25 7.47 4.29
N LEU A 132 -13.35 6.98 4.86
CA LEU A 132 -14.25 6.06 4.17
C LEU A 132 -15.00 6.72 3.01
N ARG A 133 -15.46 7.97 3.16
CA ARG A 133 -16.04 8.75 2.05
C ARG A 133 -15.05 8.84 0.90
N LYS A 134 -13.80 9.18 1.18
CA LYS A 134 -12.75 9.28 0.16
C LYS A 134 -12.46 7.95 -0.51
N ARG A 135 -12.48 6.85 0.26
CA ARG A 135 -12.34 5.48 -0.26
C ARG A 135 -13.44 5.16 -1.26
N VAL A 136 -14.70 5.50 -0.98
CA VAL A 136 -15.82 5.31 -1.91
C VAL A 136 -15.60 6.10 -3.19
N ASP A 137 -15.33 7.40 -3.07
CA ASP A 137 -15.14 8.30 -4.21
C ASP A 137 -14.05 7.78 -5.16
N TRP A 138 -12.89 7.42 -4.61
CA TRP A 138 -11.77 6.91 -5.41
C TRP A 138 -12.04 5.55 -6.02
N THR A 139 -12.76 4.68 -5.32
CA THR A 139 -13.12 3.36 -5.86
C THR A 139 -14.08 3.52 -7.04
N MET A 140 -15.08 4.39 -6.93
CA MET A 140 -15.99 4.67 -8.03
C MET A 140 -15.26 5.31 -9.21
N GLU A 141 -14.47 6.38 -8.96
CA GLU A 141 -13.70 7.08 -9.99
C GLU A 141 -12.75 6.11 -10.73
N SER A 142 -12.05 5.24 -10.01
CA SER A 142 -11.08 4.34 -10.63
C SER A 142 -11.75 3.22 -11.42
N TRP A 143 -12.88 2.67 -10.95
CA TRP A 143 -13.61 1.61 -11.65
C TRP A 143 -14.30 2.15 -12.89
N ASP A 144 -14.90 3.33 -12.82
CA ASP A 144 -15.53 3.98 -13.97
C ASP A 144 -14.51 4.41 -15.04
N ALA A 145 -13.26 4.68 -14.64
CA ALA A 145 -12.17 4.95 -15.58
C ALA A 145 -11.51 3.67 -16.14
N ASN A 146 -11.83 2.48 -15.62
CA ASN A 146 -11.19 1.24 -16.02
C ASN A 146 -11.93 0.58 -17.19
N ARG A 147 -11.38 0.75 -18.41
CA ARG A 147 -11.98 0.22 -19.64
C ARG A 147 -12.20 -1.29 -19.62
N GLU A 148 -11.31 -2.06 -18.99
CA GLU A 148 -11.42 -3.52 -18.95
C GLU A 148 -12.58 -3.97 -18.05
N LEU A 149 -12.73 -3.34 -16.87
CA LEU A 149 -13.91 -3.56 -16.02
C LEU A 149 -15.20 -3.22 -16.76
N LEU A 150 -15.24 -2.07 -17.44
CA LEU A 150 -16.42 -1.65 -18.20
C LEU A 150 -16.78 -2.61 -19.34
N GLN A 151 -15.78 -3.16 -20.04
CA GLN A 151 -15.99 -4.15 -21.10
C GLN A 151 -16.59 -5.46 -20.57
N LYS A 152 -16.24 -5.83 -19.34
CA LYS A 152 -16.79 -6.99 -18.63
C LYS A 152 -18.12 -6.70 -17.92
N GLY A 153 -18.64 -5.48 -18.04
CA GLY A 153 -19.86 -5.07 -17.33
C GLY A 153 -19.68 -4.92 -15.82
N ILE A 154 -18.44 -4.93 -15.32
CA ILE A 154 -18.14 -4.75 -13.90
C ILE A 154 -18.25 -3.27 -13.57
N ARG A 155 -19.26 -2.92 -12.78
CA ARG A 155 -19.49 -1.56 -12.28
C ARG A 155 -19.97 -1.58 -10.84
N ILE A 156 -19.69 -0.50 -10.13
CA ILE A 156 -20.25 -0.23 -8.82
C ILE A 156 -21.61 0.43 -9.04
N ASP A 157 -22.66 -0.17 -8.48
CA ASP A 157 -24.01 0.40 -8.54
C ASP A 157 -24.08 1.64 -7.63
N ASP A 158 -24.61 2.76 -8.13
CA ASP A 158 -24.89 3.97 -7.35
C ASP A 158 -25.68 3.68 -6.08
N ARG A 159 -26.58 2.70 -6.10
CA ARG A 159 -27.35 2.27 -4.92
C ARG A 159 -26.43 1.68 -3.86
N LEU A 160 -25.44 0.88 -4.25
CA LEU A 160 -24.46 0.30 -3.32
C LEU A 160 -23.62 1.41 -2.68
N ALA A 161 -23.10 2.34 -3.49
CA ALA A 161 -22.33 3.48 -3.01
C ALA A 161 -23.13 4.38 -2.08
N ARG A 162 -24.35 4.81 -2.49
CA ARG A 162 -25.24 5.60 -1.64
C ARG A 162 -25.60 4.90 -0.35
N SER A 163 -25.84 3.59 -0.40
CA SER A 163 -26.15 2.81 0.81
C SER A 163 -24.96 2.78 1.77
N PHE A 164 -23.73 2.65 1.27
CA PHE A 164 -22.55 2.67 2.11
C PHE A 164 -22.28 4.06 2.69
N CYS A 165 -22.39 5.12 1.88
CA CYS A 165 -22.30 6.51 2.37
C CYS A 165 -23.34 6.80 3.46
N ALA A 166 -24.59 6.36 3.31
CA ALA A 166 -25.60 6.52 4.35
C ALA A 166 -25.24 5.78 5.66
N GLN A 167 -24.62 4.60 5.58
CA GLN A 167 -24.14 3.86 6.74
C GLN A 167 -22.94 4.55 7.41
N ILE A 168 -22.04 5.17 6.64
CA ILE A 168 -20.92 5.96 7.15
C ILE A 168 -21.46 7.14 7.97
N GLU A 169 -22.41 7.89 7.42
CA GLU A 169 -22.97 9.07 8.09
C GLU A 169 -23.75 8.70 9.36
N ALA A 170 -24.55 7.63 9.30
CA ALA A 170 -25.34 7.16 10.43
C ALA A 170 -24.53 6.47 11.54
N ALA A 171 -23.27 6.09 11.29
CA ALA A 171 -22.46 5.39 12.28
C ALA A 171 -22.13 6.31 13.48
N GLY A 172 -22.44 5.82 14.68
CA GLY A 172 -22.11 6.49 15.95
C GLY A 172 -20.76 6.08 16.54
N ASP A 173 -20.14 5.02 16.02
CA ASP A 173 -18.88 4.47 16.52
C ASP A 173 -18.06 3.78 15.42
N THR A 174 -16.79 3.49 15.73
CA THR A 174 -15.87 2.80 14.82
C THR A 174 -16.31 1.37 14.49
N GLN A 175 -16.99 0.67 15.41
CA GLN A 175 -17.45 -0.70 15.17
C GLN A 175 -18.51 -0.74 14.07
N SER A 176 -19.43 0.22 14.06
CA SER A 176 -20.45 0.40 13.04
C SER A 176 -19.83 0.70 11.68
N LEU A 177 -18.77 1.52 11.64
CA LEU A 177 -18.00 1.77 10.42
C LEU A 177 -17.35 0.50 9.87
N LEU A 178 -16.68 -0.30 10.72
CA LEU A 178 -16.06 -1.58 10.32
C LEU A 178 -17.09 -2.58 9.78
N LEU A 179 -18.28 -2.64 10.38
CA LEU A 179 -19.38 -3.48 9.88
C LEU A 179 -19.89 -3.02 8.51
N ALA A 180 -19.97 -1.71 8.28
CA ALA A 180 -20.35 -1.15 6.99
C ALA A 180 -19.27 -1.42 5.93
N GLU A 181 -18.00 -1.23 6.28
CA GLU A 181 -16.83 -1.51 5.46
C GLU A 181 -16.77 -2.98 5.02
N ALA A 182 -17.00 -3.92 5.94
CA ALA A 182 -17.01 -5.34 5.63
C ALA A 182 -18.09 -5.71 4.59
N ARG A 183 -19.29 -5.10 4.70
CA ARG A 183 -20.37 -5.28 3.72
C ARG A 183 -20.00 -4.69 2.36
N TRP A 184 -19.38 -3.50 2.36
CA TRP A 184 -18.89 -2.86 1.15
C TRP A 184 -17.86 -3.73 0.42
N ALA A 185 -16.80 -4.14 1.11
CA ALA A 185 -15.75 -4.98 0.54
C ALA A 185 -16.31 -6.31 0.01
N LYS A 186 -17.21 -6.97 0.76
CA LYS A 186 -17.88 -8.21 0.31
C LYS A 186 -18.65 -8.00 -0.99
N ALA A 187 -19.36 -6.88 -1.14
CA ALA A 187 -20.10 -6.56 -2.35
C ALA A 187 -19.17 -6.29 -3.55
N LEU A 188 -18.02 -5.64 -3.33
CA LEU A 188 -17.02 -5.43 -4.37
C LEU A 188 -16.39 -6.75 -4.83
N TYR A 189 -16.00 -7.62 -3.90
CA TYR A 189 -15.49 -8.96 -4.23
C TYR A 189 -16.50 -9.76 -5.06
N ALA A 190 -17.77 -9.77 -4.65
CA ALA A 190 -18.82 -10.48 -5.39
C ALA A 190 -18.99 -9.96 -6.84
N ARG A 191 -18.88 -8.64 -7.05
CA ARG A 191 -18.97 -8.04 -8.39
C ARG A 191 -17.79 -8.40 -9.27
N LEU A 192 -16.57 -8.33 -8.73
CA LEU A 192 -15.36 -8.72 -9.45
C LEU A 192 -15.38 -10.20 -9.78
N ALA A 193 -15.65 -11.04 -8.78
CA ALA A 193 -15.81 -12.48 -8.91
C ALA A 193 -16.77 -12.86 -10.05
N ASN A 194 -17.97 -12.28 -10.05
CA ASN A 194 -18.96 -12.56 -11.08
C ASN A 194 -18.52 -12.11 -12.48
N GLY A 195 -17.93 -10.92 -12.60
CA GLY A 195 -17.52 -10.39 -13.91
C GLY A 195 -16.27 -11.03 -14.50
N THR A 196 -15.49 -11.77 -13.70
CA THR A 196 -14.29 -12.49 -14.14
C THR A 196 -14.44 -14.02 -14.06
N GLY A 197 -15.67 -14.53 -13.88
CA GLY A 197 -15.94 -15.98 -13.85
C GLY A 197 -15.42 -16.74 -12.62
N MET A 198 -15.19 -16.04 -11.50
CA MET A 198 -14.70 -16.59 -10.23
C MET A 198 -15.81 -16.59 -9.15
N ASP A 199 -17.03 -17.03 -9.49
CA ASP A 199 -18.23 -16.93 -8.62
C ASP A 199 -18.07 -17.60 -7.24
N GLY A 200 -17.15 -18.56 -7.11
CA GLY A 200 -16.81 -19.24 -5.84
C GLY A 200 -15.82 -18.49 -4.96
N PHE A 201 -15.40 -17.28 -5.34
CA PHE A 201 -14.35 -16.55 -4.64
C PHE A 201 -14.72 -16.26 -3.17
N VAL A 202 -13.87 -16.74 -2.27
CA VAL A 202 -13.86 -16.36 -0.86
C VAL A 202 -12.51 -15.73 -0.56
N ARG A 203 -12.53 -14.60 0.15
CA ARG A 203 -11.31 -13.92 0.56
C ARG A 203 -10.63 -14.71 1.69
N GLU A 204 -9.47 -15.28 1.40
CA GLU A 204 -8.63 -16.06 2.32
C GLU A 204 -7.22 -15.47 2.36
N GLU A 205 -6.95 -14.60 3.34
CA GLU A 205 -5.64 -13.96 3.50
C GLU A 205 -4.57 -14.99 3.89
N GLY A 206 -3.46 -15.03 3.15
CA GLY A 206 -2.35 -15.90 3.49
C GLY A 206 -2.59 -17.39 3.27
N LYS A 207 -3.52 -17.76 2.37
CA LYS A 207 -3.80 -19.17 2.05
C LYS A 207 -2.59 -19.89 1.43
N GLY A 208 -1.82 -19.18 0.61
CA GLY A 208 -0.64 -19.73 -0.08
C GLY A 208 -0.94 -20.79 -1.16
N ALA A 209 -2.20 -21.02 -1.47
CA ALA A 209 -2.64 -21.92 -2.54
C ALA A 209 -2.52 -21.24 -3.92
N ARG A 210 -2.45 -22.07 -4.97
CA ARG A 210 -2.39 -21.64 -6.39
C ARG A 210 -3.13 -22.64 -7.30
N GLU A 211 -4.11 -23.35 -6.75
CA GLU A 211 -4.76 -24.47 -7.42
C GLU A 211 -5.88 -23.99 -8.35
N SER A 212 -6.53 -22.88 -7.99
CA SER A 212 -7.60 -22.26 -8.79
C SER A 212 -7.32 -20.80 -9.14
N GLN A 213 -8.12 -20.21 -10.02
CA GLN A 213 -8.04 -18.78 -10.32
C GLN A 213 -8.36 -17.93 -9.08
N GLU A 214 -9.27 -18.38 -8.23
CA GLU A 214 -9.60 -17.74 -6.96
C GLU A 214 -8.42 -17.74 -5.99
N ASP A 215 -7.63 -18.80 -5.96
CA ASP A 215 -6.40 -18.87 -5.17
C ASP A 215 -5.36 -17.88 -5.70
N VAL A 216 -5.21 -17.80 -7.04
CA VAL A 216 -4.30 -16.83 -7.68
C VAL A 216 -4.74 -15.39 -7.37
N ALA A 217 -6.03 -15.08 -7.47
CA ALA A 217 -6.59 -13.78 -7.13
C ALA A 217 -6.35 -13.43 -5.65
N ASN A 218 -6.56 -14.38 -4.73
CA ASN A 218 -6.23 -14.21 -3.32
C ASN A 218 -4.75 -13.86 -3.11
N GLY A 219 -3.85 -14.60 -3.79
CA GLY A 219 -2.42 -14.32 -3.75
C GLY A 219 -2.08 -12.93 -4.29
N PHE A 220 -2.70 -12.49 -5.38
CA PHE A 220 -2.50 -11.14 -5.92
C PHE A 220 -2.98 -10.06 -4.96
N ILE A 221 -4.14 -10.24 -4.34
CA ILE A 221 -4.64 -9.31 -3.31
C ILE A 221 -3.65 -9.22 -2.15
N ASP A 222 -3.11 -10.34 -1.67
CA ASP A 222 -2.09 -10.35 -0.61
C ASP A 222 -0.86 -9.52 -1.01
N HIS A 223 -0.31 -9.74 -2.20
CA HIS A 223 0.84 -8.99 -2.71
C HIS A 223 0.54 -7.49 -2.90
N GLY A 224 -0.62 -7.18 -3.47
CA GLY A 224 -1.01 -5.79 -3.74
C GLY A 224 -1.30 -5.01 -2.47
N ASN A 225 -1.81 -5.67 -1.42
CA ASN A 225 -1.97 -5.09 -0.10
C ASN A 225 -0.62 -4.61 0.47
N TYR A 226 0.45 -5.41 0.36
CA TYR A 226 1.78 -4.97 0.79
C TYR A 226 2.29 -3.74 0.03
N ILE A 227 2.02 -3.67 -1.27
CA ILE A 227 2.35 -2.48 -2.09
C ILE A 227 1.55 -1.26 -1.60
N ALA A 228 0.25 -1.42 -1.32
CA ALA A 228 -0.58 -0.36 -0.75
C ALA A 228 -0.10 0.09 0.64
N TYR A 229 0.32 -0.85 1.49
CA TYR A 229 0.94 -0.54 2.79
C TYR A 229 2.22 0.28 2.63
N GLY A 230 3.03 -0.02 1.60
CA GLY A 230 4.22 0.76 1.28
C GLY A 230 3.91 2.22 0.95
N TYR A 231 2.90 2.47 0.09
CA TYR A 231 2.44 3.83 -0.21
C TYR A 231 1.95 4.56 1.04
N ALA A 232 1.09 3.93 1.83
CA ALA A 232 0.57 4.49 3.08
C ALA A 232 1.70 4.82 4.07
N ALA A 233 2.65 3.92 4.25
CA ALA A 233 3.75 4.11 5.17
C ALA A 233 4.71 5.23 4.74
N VAL A 234 4.95 5.40 3.43
CA VAL A 234 5.74 6.54 2.91
C VAL A 234 5.04 7.85 3.18
N VAL A 235 3.72 7.94 2.98
CA VAL A 235 2.94 9.15 3.26
C VAL A 235 2.99 9.51 4.74
N LEU A 236 2.66 8.56 5.63
CA LEU A 236 2.65 8.78 7.08
C LEU A 236 4.04 9.17 7.59
N ASN A 237 5.10 8.49 7.13
CA ASN A 237 6.48 8.83 7.49
C ASN A 237 6.87 10.23 6.97
N GLY A 238 6.44 10.59 5.76
CA GLY A 238 6.69 11.92 5.18
C GLY A 238 6.02 13.05 5.98
N LEU A 239 4.81 12.81 6.48
CA LEU A 239 4.06 13.73 7.34
C LEU A 239 4.50 13.69 8.81
N GLY A 240 5.39 12.78 9.20
CA GLY A 240 5.80 12.60 10.58
C GLY A 240 4.72 12.00 11.50
N ILE A 241 3.67 11.41 10.93
CA ILE A 241 2.54 10.83 11.67
C ILE A 241 2.89 9.40 12.12
N SER A 242 2.69 9.12 13.41
CA SER A 242 2.91 7.79 13.97
C SER A 242 1.93 6.75 13.41
N PHE A 243 2.44 5.59 12.99
CA PHE A 243 1.62 4.50 12.47
C PHE A 243 0.68 3.89 13.55
N SER A 244 0.93 4.20 14.82
CA SER A 244 0.20 3.63 15.97
C SER A 244 -1.07 4.39 16.35
N LEU A 245 -1.50 5.39 15.56
CA LEU A 245 -2.67 6.22 15.84
C LEU A 245 -3.76 6.03 14.76
N PRO A 246 -4.38 4.84 14.66
CA PRO A 246 -5.39 4.53 13.66
C PRO A 246 -6.70 5.30 13.86
N LEU A 247 -7.44 5.49 12.76
CA LEU A 247 -8.79 6.03 12.74
C LEU A 247 -9.85 4.92 12.77
N LEU A 248 -9.60 3.77 12.10
CA LEU A 248 -10.54 2.64 12.04
C LEU A 248 -9.97 1.33 12.58
N HIS A 249 -8.88 0.84 11.98
CA HIS A 249 -8.36 -0.48 12.26
C HIS A 249 -7.89 -0.61 13.71
N GLY A 250 -8.21 -1.76 14.32
CA GLY A 250 -8.20 -1.94 15.76
C GLY A 250 -6.91 -1.53 16.47
N LYS A 251 -7.06 -1.08 17.72
CA LYS A 251 -5.99 -0.60 18.61
C LYS A 251 -4.90 -1.65 18.91
N THR A 252 -5.14 -2.92 18.60
CA THR A 252 -4.25 -4.07 18.89
C THR A 252 -3.33 -4.45 17.74
N ARG A 253 -3.59 -3.98 16.51
CA ARG A 253 -2.71 -4.26 15.36
C ARG A 253 -1.61 -3.19 15.29
N ARG A 254 -0.34 -3.59 15.44
CA ARG A 254 0.78 -2.64 15.31
C ARG A 254 0.77 -1.99 13.93
N GLY A 255 0.91 -0.66 13.91
CA GLY A 255 0.89 0.11 12.67
C GLY A 255 -0.48 0.22 12.02
N ALA A 256 -1.56 0.14 12.81
CA ALA A 256 -2.93 0.08 12.30
C ALA A 256 -3.30 1.21 11.32
N LEU A 257 -2.74 2.42 11.49
CA LEU A 257 -2.99 3.56 10.60
C LEU A 257 -2.49 3.32 9.16
N VAL A 258 -1.49 2.45 8.98
CA VAL A 258 -1.03 2.06 7.64
C VAL A 258 -2.14 1.33 6.88
N PHE A 259 -2.92 0.49 7.56
CA PHE A 259 -4.05 -0.22 6.92
C PHE A 259 -5.17 0.75 6.56
N ASP A 260 -5.53 1.65 7.49
CA ASP A 260 -6.53 2.70 7.26
C ASP A 260 -6.24 3.49 5.99
N VAL A 261 -5.00 3.99 5.85
CA VAL A 261 -4.60 4.78 4.68
C VAL A 261 -4.49 3.92 3.42
N ALA A 262 -4.03 2.67 3.54
CA ALA A 262 -3.88 1.78 2.39
C ALA A 262 -5.22 1.35 1.78
N ASP A 263 -6.31 1.35 2.54
CA ASP A 263 -7.64 1.03 2.04
C ASP A 263 -8.13 1.99 0.95
N LEU A 264 -7.63 3.24 0.92
CA LEU A 264 -7.87 4.18 -0.18
C LEU A 264 -7.39 3.63 -1.54
N VAL A 265 -6.40 2.73 -1.53
CA VAL A 265 -5.77 2.16 -2.74
C VAL A 265 -6.27 0.74 -3.01
N LYS A 266 -6.55 -0.03 -1.95
CA LYS A 266 -6.88 -1.46 -2.06
C LYS A 266 -8.11 -1.72 -2.93
N ASP A 267 -9.24 -1.11 -2.59
CA ASP A 267 -10.49 -1.32 -3.33
C ASP A 267 -10.43 -0.69 -4.73
N ALA A 268 -9.78 0.46 -4.84
CA ALA A 268 -9.73 1.25 -6.06
C ALA A 268 -8.83 0.64 -7.13
N TYR A 269 -7.71 0.00 -6.75
CA TYR A 269 -6.68 -0.45 -7.71
C TYR A 269 -6.22 -1.89 -7.50
N VAL A 270 -5.99 -2.32 -6.25
CA VAL A 270 -5.48 -3.67 -5.96
C VAL A 270 -6.50 -4.74 -6.32
N MET A 271 -7.71 -4.62 -5.77
CA MET A 271 -8.79 -5.58 -5.97
C MET A 271 -9.13 -5.77 -7.46
N PRO A 272 -9.47 -4.72 -8.23
CA PRO A 272 -9.86 -4.91 -9.63
C PRO A 272 -8.72 -5.50 -10.46
N LEU A 273 -7.49 -5.03 -10.28
CA LEU A 273 -6.35 -5.54 -11.04
C LEU A 273 -6.05 -7.01 -10.71
N ALA A 274 -6.20 -7.42 -9.45
CA ALA A 274 -5.98 -8.79 -9.02
C ALA A 274 -6.94 -9.77 -9.72
N PHE A 275 -8.24 -9.42 -9.80
CA PHE A 275 -9.22 -10.28 -10.47
C PHE A 275 -8.99 -10.35 -11.98
N LEU A 276 -8.75 -9.21 -12.63
CA LEU A 276 -8.47 -9.16 -14.07
C LEU A 276 -7.22 -9.96 -14.45
N MET A 277 -6.12 -9.80 -13.72
CA MET A 277 -4.88 -10.49 -14.03
C MET A 277 -4.93 -11.98 -13.67
N ALA A 278 -5.70 -12.38 -12.65
CA ALA A 278 -5.92 -13.78 -12.31
C ALA A 278 -6.71 -14.49 -13.42
N GLU A 279 -7.75 -13.86 -13.94
CA GLU A 279 -8.52 -14.37 -15.09
C GLU A 279 -7.64 -14.52 -16.34
N GLN A 280 -6.74 -13.56 -16.57
CA GLN A 280 -5.76 -13.60 -17.68
C GLN A 280 -4.63 -14.62 -17.48
N GLY A 281 -4.57 -15.34 -16.36
CA GLY A 281 -3.52 -16.33 -16.07
C GLY A 281 -2.13 -15.71 -15.89
N ARG A 282 -2.05 -14.45 -15.45
CA ARG A 282 -0.78 -13.75 -15.22
C ARG A 282 -0.01 -14.32 -14.04
N THR A 283 1.27 -13.98 -13.96
CA THR A 283 2.14 -14.30 -12.83
C THR A 283 2.10 -13.24 -11.73
N GLN A 284 2.53 -13.61 -10.52
CA GLN A 284 2.67 -12.66 -9.40
C GLN A 284 3.64 -11.52 -9.73
N GLN A 285 4.70 -11.80 -10.49
CA GLN A 285 5.67 -10.78 -10.88
C GLN A 285 5.03 -9.76 -11.82
N GLU A 286 4.32 -10.22 -12.86
CA GLU A 286 3.59 -9.34 -13.77
C GLU A 286 2.56 -8.49 -13.01
N PHE A 287 1.80 -9.11 -12.10
CA PHE A 287 0.83 -8.38 -11.26
C PHE A 287 1.47 -7.27 -10.44
N ARG A 288 2.60 -7.55 -9.77
CA ARG A 288 3.30 -6.52 -8.98
C ARG A 288 3.81 -5.38 -9.86
N THR A 289 4.39 -5.71 -11.02
CA THR A 289 4.87 -4.70 -11.98
C THR A 289 3.73 -3.81 -12.46
N GLU A 290 2.64 -4.42 -12.94
CA GLU A 290 1.47 -3.70 -13.44
C GLU A 290 0.83 -2.81 -12.36
N LEU A 291 0.70 -3.31 -11.13
CA LEU A 291 0.15 -2.53 -10.01
C LEU A 291 1.04 -1.33 -9.67
N ILE A 292 2.37 -1.51 -9.70
CA ILE A 292 3.31 -0.42 -9.44
C ILE A 292 3.20 0.65 -10.53
N GLU A 293 3.17 0.25 -11.81
CA GLU A 293 3.03 1.16 -12.95
C GLU A 293 1.68 1.89 -12.93
N LEU A 294 0.59 1.18 -12.62
CA LEU A 294 -0.74 1.75 -12.46
C LEU A 294 -0.75 2.83 -11.35
N CYS A 295 -0.20 2.52 -10.18
CA CYS A 295 -0.14 3.46 -9.07
C CYS A 295 0.75 4.68 -9.36
N GLN A 296 1.84 4.50 -10.10
CA GLN A 296 2.68 5.60 -10.58
C GLN A 296 1.91 6.50 -11.55
N GLY A 297 1.26 5.91 -12.56
CA GLY A 297 0.48 6.64 -13.56
C GLY A 297 -0.72 7.38 -12.98
N LYS A 298 -1.24 6.95 -11.82
CA LYS A 298 -2.32 7.61 -11.08
C LYS A 298 -1.84 8.58 -10.00
N GLU A 299 -0.52 8.79 -9.88
CA GLU A 299 0.12 9.62 -8.86
C GLU A 299 -0.39 9.32 -7.43
N ILE A 300 -0.56 8.03 -7.10
CA ILE A 300 -1.19 7.60 -5.85
C ILE A 300 -0.49 8.20 -4.62
N LEU A 301 0.83 8.27 -4.64
CA LEU A 301 1.59 8.80 -3.52
C LEU A 301 1.26 10.29 -3.24
N ASP A 302 1.08 11.09 -4.29
CA ASP A 302 0.70 12.51 -4.18
C ASP A 302 -0.75 12.67 -3.73
N LYS A 303 -1.68 11.92 -4.35
CA LYS A 303 -3.10 11.93 -3.99
C LYS A 303 -3.32 11.58 -2.51
N VAL A 304 -2.66 10.52 -2.03
CA VAL A 304 -2.77 10.08 -0.63
C VAL A 304 -2.12 11.08 0.30
N PHE A 305 -0.96 11.64 -0.06
CA PHE A 305 -0.30 12.68 0.73
C PHE A 305 -1.19 13.91 0.93
N THR A 306 -1.75 14.44 -0.16
CA THR A 306 -2.66 15.60 -0.11
C THR A 306 -3.89 15.33 0.75
N PHE A 307 -4.49 14.14 0.61
CA PHE A 307 -5.66 13.79 1.41
C PHE A 307 -5.34 13.66 2.90
N VAL A 308 -4.30 12.90 3.27
CA VAL A 308 -3.95 12.67 4.68
C VAL A 308 -3.49 13.96 5.36
N ALA A 309 -2.75 14.82 4.66
CA ALA A 309 -2.39 16.15 5.16
C ALA A 309 -3.64 17.00 5.44
N GLY A 310 -4.64 16.95 4.56
CA GLY A 310 -5.91 17.68 4.69
C GLY A 310 -6.87 17.14 5.77
N LEU A 311 -6.62 15.95 6.34
CA LEU A 311 -7.43 15.45 7.46
C LEU A 311 -7.15 16.20 8.77
N VAL A 312 -6.00 16.87 8.88
CA VAL A 312 -5.54 17.56 10.09
C VAL A 312 -5.15 19.02 9.84
N GLY A 313 -5.29 19.49 8.60
CA GLY A 313 -4.96 20.85 8.16
C GLY A 313 -6.19 21.74 8.01
#